data_AF-A0A9D3WGS7-F1
#
_entry.id   AF-A0A9D3WGS7-F1
#
_cell.length_a   1.000
_cell.length_b   1.000
_cell.length_c   1.000
_cell.angle_alpha   90.00
_cell.angle_beta   90.00
_cell.angle_gamma   90.00
#
_symmetry.space_group_name_H-M   'P 1'
#
loop_
_entity.id
_entity.type
_entity.pdbx_description
1 polymer ?
#
loop_
_entity_poly.entity_id
_entity_poly.type
_entity_poly.pdbx_seq_one_letter_code
_entity_poly.pdbx_strand_id
1 'polypeptide(L)' 'KGESLGTSIVDFRRYDRGIISSVPCPNLTYIGEGENRDQRLEGRNLALKNNLRYKRPTRVICKYDSDNNANALVQVYV' A
#
# COMPACT_ATOMS: atom_id res chain seq x y z
N LYS A 1 21.19 10.24 12.86
CA LYS A 1 20.57 9.23 11.96
C LYS A 1 19.08 9.58 11.84
N GLY A 2 18.53 9.71 10.63
CA GLY A 2 17.12 10.04 10.44
C GLY A 2 16.20 8.83 10.69
N GLU A 3 14.91 9.09 10.96
CA GLU A 3 13.89 8.03 11.02
C GLU A 3 13.66 7.41 9.63
N SER A 4 13.42 6.09 9.57
CA SER A 4 13.11 5.39 8.32
C SER A 4 11.72 5.79 7.81
N LEU A 5 11.59 5.99 6.50
CA LEU A 5 10.35 6.44 5.84
C LEU A 5 10.01 5.52 4.66
N GLY A 6 8.73 5.18 4.51
CA GLY A 6 8.25 4.43 3.34
C GLY A 6 8.11 5.35 2.13
N THR A 7 8.54 4.91 0.95
CA THR A 7 8.41 5.73 -0.27
C THR A 7 7.36 5.19 -1.24
N SER A 8 7.11 3.89 -1.21
CA SER A 8 6.09 3.23 -2.01
C SER A 8 5.62 1.92 -1.38
N ILE A 9 4.35 1.58 -1.62
CA ILE A 9 3.76 0.25 -1.38
C ILE A 9 3.25 -0.33 -2.70
N VAL A 10 3.23 -1.66 -2.78
CA VAL A 10 2.65 -2.38 -3.92
C VAL A 10 1.50 -3.22 -3.41
N ASP A 11 0.29 -2.88 -3.84
CA ASP A 11 -0.92 -3.64 -3.53
C ASP A 11 -1.28 -4.54 -4.71
N PHE A 12 -1.08 -5.84 -4.51
CA PHE A 12 -1.43 -6.88 -5.48
C PHE A 12 -2.90 -7.32 -5.37
N ARG A 13 -3.71 -6.71 -4.49
CA ARG A 13 -5.11 -7.08 -4.20
C ARG A 13 -5.33 -8.57 -3.91
N ARG A 14 -4.28 -9.27 -3.46
CA ARG A 14 -4.31 -10.72 -3.17
C ARG A 14 -5.35 -11.08 -2.12
N TYR A 15 -5.75 -10.11 -1.30
CA TYR A 15 -6.67 -10.28 -0.18
C TYR A 15 -8.07 -9.69 -0.44
N ASP A 16 -8.29 -9.06 -1.60
CA ASP A 16 -9.55 -8.35 -1.88
C ASP A 16 -10.09 -8.71 -3.28
N ARG A 17 -10.59 -9.96 -3.40
CA ARG A 17 -11.25 -10.44 -4.63
C ARG A 17 -12.70 -9.94 -4.78
N GLY A 18 -13.24 -9.24 -3.77
CA GLY A 18 -14.66 -8.90 -3.68
C GLY A 18 -15.05 -7.50 -4.13
N ILE A 19 -14.11 -6.56 -4.26
CA ILE A 19 -14.41 -5.16 -4.54
C ILE A 19 -13.61 -4.69 -5.77
N ILE A 20 -13.99 -5.18 -6.94
CA ILE A 20 -13.69 -4.47 -8.20
C ILE A 20 -14.79 -3.42 -8.37
N SER A 21 -14.73 -2.36 -7.55
CA SER A 21 -15.48 -1.15 -7.84
C SER A 21 -14.82 -0.46 -9.03
N SER A 22 -15.60 -0.10 -10.04
CA SER A 22 -15.18 0.73 -11.18
C SER A 22 -14.81 2.16 -10.78
N VAL A 23 -14.95 2.50 -9.50
CA VAL A 23 -14.66 3.81 -8.91
C VAL A 23 -13.33 3.75 -8.17
N PRO A 24 -12.43 4.76 -8.28
CA PRO A 24 -11.26 4.84 -7.43
C PRO A 24 -11.68 4.81 -5.97
N CYS A 25 -11.33 3.75 -5.24
CA CYS A 25 -11.52 3.67 -3.80
C CYS A 25 -10.61 4.72 -3.14
N PRO A 26 -11.17 5.77 -2.50
CA PRO A 26 -10.35 6.82 -1.90
C PRO A 26 -9.58 6.32 -0.67
N ASN A 27 -10.02 5.19 -0.09
CA ASN A 27 -9.45 4.59 1.10
C ASN A 27 -8.84 3.23 0.75
N LEU A 28 -7.62 2.99 1.24
CA LEU A 28 -6.90 1.73 1.11
C LEU A 28 -6.54 1.21 2.50
N THR A 29 -6.91 -0.04 2.80
CA THR A 29 -6.40 -0.77 3.94
C THR A 29 -5.26 -1.67 3.48
N TYR A 30 -4.04 -1.39 3.93
CA TYR A 30 -2.84 -2.13 3.53
C TYR A 30 -2.28 -2.94 4.70
N ILE A 31 -2.01 -4.23 4.48
CA ILE A 31 -1.45 -5.14 5.50
C ILE A 31 0.07 -4.94 5.56
N GLY A 32 0.62 -4.86 6.76
CA GLY A 32 2.06 -4.79 7.00
C GLY A 32 2.80 -6.02 6.48
N GLU A 33 4.11 -5.89 6.31
CA GLU A 33 4.97 -7.03 5.97
C GLU A 33 5.11 -7.97 7.18
N GLY A 34 4.99 -9.27 6.93
CA GLY A 34 5.17 -10.34 7.90
C GLY A 34 4.43 -11.60 7.48
N GLU A 35 4.84 -12.75 8.03
CA GLU A 35 4.17 -14.03 7.80
C GLU A 35 2.87 -14.15 8.61
N ASN A 36 2.16 -15.29 8.51
CA ASN A 36 0.93 -15.59 9.28
C ASN A 36 1.19 -15.80 10.79
N ARG A 37 1.78 -14.80 11.43
CA ARG A 37 2.09 -14.71 12.86
C ARG A 37 1.92 -13.25 13.29
N ASP A 38 2.04 -12.99 14.59
CA ASP A 38 2.05 -11.62 15.11
C ASP A 38 3.16 -10.80 14.46
N GLN A 39 2.76 -9.77 13.72
CA GLN A 39 3.68 -8.88 13.03
C GLN A 39 4.31 -7.90 14.02
N ARG A 40 5.60 -7.61 13.82
CA ARG A 40 6.35 -6.66 14.64
C ARG A 40 6.36 -5.29 13.98
N LEU A 41 6.36 -4.25 14.82
CA LEU A 41 6.45 -2.86 14.39
C LEU A 41 7.91 -2.44 14.17
N GLU A 42 8.55 -3.08 13.19
CA GLU A 42 9.95 -2.89 12.82
C GLU A 42 10.09 -2.80 11.29
N GLY A 43 11.31 -2.51 10.80
CA GLY A 43 11.60 -2.48 9.36
C GLY A 43 10.63 -1.62 8.55
N ARG A 44 9.95 -2.23 7.58
CA ARG A 44 9.01 -1.55 6.67
C ARG A 44 7.70 -1.13 7.35
N ASN A 45 7.24 -1.87 8.36
CA ASN A 45 6.04 -1.53 9.13
C ASN A 45 6.27 -0.26 9.96
N LEU A 46 7.45 -0.15 10.57
CA LEU A 46 7.87 1.06 11.28
C LEU A 46 8.02 2.27 10.32
N ALA A 47 8.54 2.03 9.11
CA ALA A 47 8.70 3.09 8.11
C ALA A 47 7.36 3.69 7.66
N LEU A 48 6.31 2.86 7.50
CA LEU A 48 4.96 3.33 7.20
C LEU A 48 4.33 4.08 8.38
N LYS A 49 4.54 3.61 9.62
CA LYS A 49 4.11 4.36 10.81
C LYS A 49 4.74 5.76 10.88
N ASN A 50 6.03 5.87 10.59
CA ASN A 50 6.72 7.16 10.63
C ASN A 50 6.18 8.14 9.58
N ASN A 51 5.74 7.65 8.42
CA ASN A 51 5.09 8.50 7.42
C ASN A 51 3.83 9.18 7.96
N LEU A 52 3.04 8.48 8.80
CA LEU A 52 1.88 9.09 9.47
C LEU A 52 2.30 10.24 10.40
N ARG A 53 3.37 10.03 11.18
CA ARG A 53 3.90 11.03 12.12
C ARG A 53 4.39 12.28 11.39
N TYR A 54 5.08 12.11 10.27
CA TYR A 54 5.71 13.21 9.53
C TYR A 54 4.87 13.73 8.37
N LYS A 55 3.64 13.23 8.19
CA LYS A 55 2.77 13.56 7.06
C LYS A 55 3.50 13.39 5.72
N ARG A 56 4.27 12.31 5.58
CA ARG A 56 5.02 12.01 4.36
C ARG A 56 4.18 11.14 3.43
N PRO A 57 3.92 11.58 2.19
CA PRO A 57 3.12 10.79 1.26
C PRO A 57 3.85 9.51 0.85
N THR A 58 3.08 8.46 0.60
CA THR A 58 3.57 7.15 0.13
C THR A 58 2.94 6.85 -1.22
N ARG A 59 3.76 6.54 -2.24
CA ARG A 59 3.21 6.14 -3.54
C ARG A 59 2.52 4.78 -3.41
N VAL A 60 1.32 4.65 -3.98
CA VAL A 60 0.59 3.38 -4.04
C VAL A 60 0.67 2.86 -5.47
N ILE A 61 1.07 1.59 -5.64
CA ILE A 61 1.11 0.92 -6.95
C ILE A 61 0.14 -0.26 -6.87
N CYS A 62 -1.00 -0.13 -7.54
CA CYS A 62 -2.02 -1.17 -7.59
C CYS A 62 -1.78 -2.06 -8.81
N LYS A 63 -1.70 -3.38 -8.63
CA LYS A 63 -1.76 -4.32 -9.75
C LYS A 63 -3.22 -4.67 -10.01
N TYR A 64 -3.66 -4.49 -11.25
CA TYR A 64 -4.94 -4.98 -11.75
C TYR A 64 -4.67 -6.23 -12.58
N ASP A 65 -5.33 -7.34 -12.25
CA ASP A 65 -5.40 -8.49 -13.15
C ASP A 65 -6.45 -8.15 -14.22
N SER A 66 -6.01 -7.47 -15.27
CA SER A 66 -6.79 -7.35 -16.49
C SER A 66 -6.43 -8.52 -17.38
N ASP A 67 -7.41 -9.35 -17.77
CA ASP A 67 -7.25 -10.26 -18.91
C ASP A 67 -6.90 -9.52 -20.21
N ASN A 68 -6.95 -8.18 -20.22
CA ASN A 68 -6.52 -7.32 -21.31
C ASN A 68 -5.67 -6.14 -20.81
N ASN A 69 -4.35 -6.25 -20.95
CA ASN A 69 -3.34 -5.19 -21.14
C ASN A 69 -3.75 -3.73 -20.79
N ALA A 70 -4.05 -3.42 -19.53
CA ALA A 70 -4.18 -2.04 -19.08
C ALA A 70 -3.49 -1.84 -17.74
N ASN A 71 -2.21 -1.48 -17.79
CA ASN A 71 -1.44 -0.99 -16.64
C ASN A 71 -2.06 0.33 -16.12
N ALA A 72 -3.03 0.24 -15.21
CA ALA A 72 -3.57 1.40 -14.52
C ALA A 72 -2.68 1.76 -13.32
N LEU A 73 -1.73 2.67 -13.55
CA LEU A 73 -0.97 3.35 -12.50
C LEU A 73 -1.89 4.36 -11.80
N VAL A 74 -2.42 4.01 -10.62
CA VAL A 74 -3.18 4.93 -9.78
C VAL A 74 -2.22 5.58 -8.78
N GLN A 75 -1.81 6.82 -9.04
CA GLN A 75 -1.06 7.63 -8.07
C GLN A 75 -2.05 8.42 -7.21
N VAL A 76 -2.17 8.09 -5.93
CA VAL A 76 -2.93 8.87 -4.95
C VAL A 76 -1.96 9.77 -4.19
N TYR A 77 -2.19 11.08 -4.25
CA TYR A 77 -1.53 12.08 -3.40
C TYR A 77 -2.46 12.37 -2.22
N VAL A 78 -1.96 12.17 -1.00
CA VAL A 78 -2.63 12.56 0.26
C VAL A 78 -1.79 13.64 0.93
#